data_AF-A0A1Q9TI12-F1
#
_entry.id   AF-A0A1Q9TI12-F1
#
_cell.length_a   1.000
_cell.length_b   1.000
_cell.length_c   1.000
_cell.angle_alpha   90.00
_cell.angle_beta   90.00
_cell.angle_gamma   90.00
#
_symmetry.space_group_name_H-M   'P 1'
#
loop_
_entity.id
_entity.type
_entity.pdbx_description
1 polymer ?
#
loop_
_entity_poly.entity_id
_entity_poly.type
_entity_poly.pdbx_seq_one_letter_code
_entity_poly.pdbx_strand_id
1 'polypeptide(L)'
;MAGGAAVLAAAAIGGGLVLAGGDPDVPGEDDVHASAPDCAVVPESAVAEALTDAVVESAESGPRPGGHTTVCAWTSLGRAEAPGTLRVEFSALFTDTSGEEPVSGVQHTEGALAAVVPRGGDEVVLGAHVAAHVWAERAPGTAGLAFQADNLLVRVAYSGVSGGDPVEWEDARETAVRVAERLVEAV
;
A
#
# COMPACT_ATOMS: atom_id res chain seq x y z
N MET A 1 -26.88 74.50 8.71
CA MET A 1 -25.53 74.23 9.24
C MET A 1 -25.58 72.93 10.01
N ALA A 2 -24.70 71.98 9.65
CA ALA A 2 -24.32 70.75 10.38
C ALA A 2 -25.44 69.75 10.74
N GLY A 3 -25.32 68.44 10.59
CA GLY A 3 -24.22 67.56 10.21
C GLY A 3 -24.75 66.12 10.31
N GLY A 4 -24.34 65.25 9.38
CA GLY A 4 -24.83 63.88 9.29
C GLY A 4 -24.30 62.98 10.40
N ALA A 5 -25.09 61.96 10.75
CA ALA A 5 -24.64 60.82 11.54
C ALA A 5 -24.81 59.56 10.67
N ALA A 6 -23.73 59.18 9.99
CA ALA A 6 -23.60 57.88 9.36
C ALA A 6 -23.32 56.85 10.47
N VAL A 7 -24.27 55.96 10.73
CA VAL A 7 -24.06 54.82 11.62
C VAL A 7 -23.29 53.77 10.83
N LEU A 8 -21.96 53.77 11.00
CA LEU A 8 -21.08 52.71 10.53
C LEU A 8 -21.35 51.46 11.37
N ALA A 9 -22.13 50.52 10.82
CA ALA A 9 -22.19 49.17 11.35
C ALA A 9 -20.86 48.48 11.03
N ALA A 10 -19.96 48.45 12.01
CA ALA A 10 -18.73 47.67 11.93
C ALA A 10 -19.10 46.18 11.88
N ALA A 11 -18.91 45.57 10.72
CA ALA A 11 -18.95 44.13 10.56
C ALA A 11 -17.77 43.54 11.34
N ALA A 12 -18.05 42.93 12.49
CA ALA A 12 -17.12 42.02 13.14
C ALA A 12 -17.10 40.71 12.34
N ILE A 13 -16.32 40.66 11.26
CA ILE A 13 -15.89 39.38 10.70
C ILE A 13 -14.84 38.87 11.68
N GLY A 14 -15.28 38.07 12.64
CA GLY A 14 -14.38 37.30 13.49
C GLY A 14 -13.52 36.43 12.60
N GLY A 15 -12.26 36.83 12.44
CA GLY A 15 -11.24 36.00 11.82
C GLY A 15 -11.04 34.78 12.69
N GLY A 16 -11.74 33.70 12.36
CA GLY A 16 -11.32 32.36 12.77
C GLY A 16 -10.00 32.09 12.09
N LEU A 17 -8.91 32.12 12.87
CA LEU A 17 -7.66 31.48 12.51
C LEU A 17 -7.99 30.01 12.21
N VAL A 18 -8.13 29.70 10.92
CA VAL A 18 -8.00 28.32 10.45
C VAL A 18 -6.55 27.99 10.74
N LEU A 19 -6.31 27.16 11.76
CA LEU A 19 -5.08 26.39 11.85
C LEU A 19 -4.99 25.68 10.51
N ALA A 20 -4.09 26.15 9.64
CA ALA A 20 -3.86 25.52 8.36
C ALA A 20 -3.20 24.18 8.66
N GLY A 21 -4.01 23.15 8.93
CA GLY A 21 -3.56 21.79 8.80
C GLY A 21 -2.95 21.60 7.42
N GLY A 22 -1.88 20.82 7.35
CA GLY A 22 -1.24 20.51 6.08
C GLY A 22 -2.22 19.85 5.12
N ASP A 23 -1.91 19.94 3.83
CA ASP A 23 -2.63 19.18 2.81
C ASP A 23 -2.32 17.69 3.01
N PRO A 24 -3.32 16.84 3.33
CA PRO A 24 -3.08 15.41 3.57
C PRO A 24 -2.60 14.67 2.31
N ASP A 25 -2.74 15.27 1.12
CA ASP A 25 -2.22 14.71 -0.13
C ASP A 25 -0.74 15.07 -0.37
N VAL A 26 -0.08 15.75 0.58
CA VAL A 26 1.34 16.09 0.57
C VAL A 26 2.05 15.35 1.71
N PRO A 27 3.21 14.73 1.47
CA PRO A 27 3.96 14.06 2.54
C PRO A 27 4.38 15.03 3.64
N GLY A 28 4.23 14.57 4.89
CA GLY A 28 4.70 15.27 6.08
C GLY A 28 6.21 15.15 6.27
N GLU A 29 6.78 16.00 7.13
CA GLU A 29 8.23 16.03 7.38
C GLU A 29 8.77 14.71 7.99
N ASP A 30 7.92 13.98 8.72
CA ASP A 30 8.27 12.71 9.37
C ASP A 30 7.93 11.47 8.51
N ASP A 31 7.34 11.65 7.32
CA ASP A 31 7.03 10.54 6.42
C ASP A 31 8.32 10.05 5.74
N VAL A 32 8.73 8.81 6.05
CA VAL A 32 9.93 8.18 5.47
C VAL A 32 9.79 8.02 3.95
N HIS A 33 8.60 7.59 3.50
CA HIS A 33 8.26 7.46 2.10
C HIS A 33 7.40 8.63 1.63
N ALA A 34 8.02 9.58 0.93
CA ALA A 34 7.33 10.70 0.27
C ALA A 34 6.57 10.27 -1.01
N SER A 35 6.82 9.06 -1.51
CA SER A 35 6.11 8.42 -2.61
C SER A 35 6.23 6.90 -2.49
N ALA A 36 5.29 6.16 -3.07
CA ALA A 36 5.41 4.71 -3.17
C ALA A 36 6.60 4.35 -4.09
N PRO A 37 7.41 3.33 -3.73
CA PRO A 37 8.48 2.83 -4.60
C PRO A 37 7.98 2.41 -5.99
N ASP A 38 8.87 2.48 -6.98
CA ASP A 38 8.62 1.99 -8.33
C ASP A 38 8.75 0.46 -8.41
N CYS A 39 8.20 -0.15 -9.47
CA CYS A 39 8.27 -1.61 -9.66
C CYS A 39 9.69 -2.19 -9.77
N ALA A 40 10.69 -1.35 -10.04
CA ALA A 40 12.10 -1.74 -10.05
C ALA A 40 12.64 -2.16 -8.67
N VAL A 41 11.93 -1.81 -7.58
CA VAL A 41 12.27 -2.28 -6.22
C VAL A 41 12.00 -3.77 -6.05
N VAL A 42 11.09 -4.36 -6.84
CA VAL A 42 10.78 -5.78 -6.78
C VAL A 42 11.90 -6.55 -7.46
N PRO A 43 12.67 -7.40 -6.74
CA PRO A 43 13.80 -8.08 -7.34
C PRO A 43 13.36 -9.00 -8.47
N GLU A 44 13.99 -8.89 -9.64
CA GLU A 44 13.67 -9.73 -10.80
C GLU A 44 13.82 -11.23 -10.47
N SER A 45 14.78 -11.59 -9.62
CA SER A 45 14.94 -12.96 -9.13
C SER A 45 13.76 -13.43 -8.29
N ALA A 46 13.15 -12.55 -7.49
CA ALA A 46 11.97 -12.91 -6.69
C ALA A 46 10.76 -13.19 -7.60
N VAL A 47 10.59 -12.39 -8.66
CA VAL A 47 9.55 -12.61 -9.67
C VAL A 47 9.81 -13.91 -10.43
N ALA A 48 11.05 -14.15 -10.88
CA ALA A 48 11.39 -15.35 -11.65
C ALA A 48 11.29 -16.65 -10.81
N GLU A 49 11.62 -16.59 -9.52
CA GLU A 49 11.45 -17.71 -8.58
C GLU A 49 9.96 -18.00 -8.31
N ALA A 50 9.10 -16.98 -8.28
CA ALA A 50 7.67 -17.13 -8.07
C ALA A 50 6.92 -17.54 -9.35
N LEU A 51 7.34 -17.01 -10.50
CA LEU A 51 6.70 -17.20 -11.80
C LEU A 51 7.74 -17.34 -12.92
N THR A 52 7.99 -18.57 -13.33
CA THR A 52 8.81 -18.87 -14.51
C THR A 52 8.24 -18.18 -15.75
N ASP A 53 9.11 -17.58 -16.58
CA ASP A 53 8.77 -16.89 -17.83
C ASP A 53 7.75 -15.75 -17.70
N ALA A 54 7.60 -15.20 -16.49
CA ALA A 54 6.75 -14.03 -16.28
C ALA A 54 7.29 -12.78 -16.98
N VAL A 55 6.37 -11.96 -17.44
CA VAL A 55 6.66 -10.61 -17.94
C VAL A 55 5.81 -9.60 -17.18
N VAL A 56 6.23 -8.34 -17.21
CA VAL A 56 5.42 -7.23 -16.71
C VAL A 56 4.13 -7.14 -17.53
N GLU A 57 2.99 -7.24 -16.86
CA GLU A 57 1.66 -6.97 -17.40
C GLU A 57 1.32 -5.48 -17.28
N SER A 58 1.55 -4.91 -16.09
CA SER A 58 1.34 -3.48 -15.82
C SER A 58 2.28 -2.96 -14.73
N ALA A 59 2.57 -1.66 -14.81
CA ALA A 59 3.31 -0.90 -13.83
C ALA A 59 2.67 0.50 -13.77
N GLU A 60 1.80 0.70 -12.79
CA GLU A 60 0.98 1.90 -12.66
C GLU A 60 1.31 2.62 -11.37
N SER A 61 1.51 3.93 -11.44
CA SER A 61 1.84 4.75 -10.28
C SER A 61 1.02 6.04 -10.32
N GLY A 62 0.60 6.52 -9.15
CA GLY A 62 -0.13 7.78 -9.09
C GLY A 62 -0.60 8.19 -7.70
N PRO A 63 -1.18 9.40 -7.59
CA PRO A 63 -1.71 9.91 -6.35
C PRO A 63 -2.92 9.10 -5.89
N ARG A 64 -3.10 9.00 -4.58
CA ARG A 64 -4.32 8.49 -3.92
C ARG A 64 -4.66 9.43 -2.76
N PRO A 65 -5.91 9.44 -2.27
CA PRO A 65 -6.25 10.24 -1.10
C PRO A 65 -5.34 9.92 0.09
N GLY A 66 -4.64 10.92 0.60
CA GLY A 66 -3.73 10.77 1.73
C GLY A 66 -2.46 9.98 1.40
N GLY A 67 -1.99 9.97 0.13
CA GLY A 67 -0.78 9.22 -0.20
C GLY A 67 -0.44 9.07 -1.69
N HIS A 68 0.43 8.10 -1.96
CA HIS A 68 0.81 7.68 -3.30
C HIS A 68 0.77 6.15 -3.41
N THR A 69 0.44 5.61 -4.58
CA THR A 69 0.47 4.17 -4.83
C THR A 69 1.23 3.82 -6.09
N THR A 70 1.87 2.66 -6.05
CA THR A 70 2.42 1.96 -7.21
C THR A 70 1.91 0.52 -7.21
N VAL A 71 1.38 0.07 -8.33
CA VAL A 71 0.89 -1.30 -8.55
C VAL A 71 1.68 -1.93 -9.68
N CYS A 72 2.29 -3.07 -9.37
CA CYS A 72 3.11 -3.84 -10.29
C CYS A 72 2.47 -5.21 -10.48
N ALA A 73 2.28 -5.61 -11.73
CA ALA A 73 1.72 -6.91 -12.07
C ALA A 73 2.61 -7.66 -13.06
N TRP A 74 2.85 -8.93 -12.79
CA TRP A 74 3.54 -9.86 -13.66
C TRP A 74 2.67 -11.06 -13.97
N THR A 75 2.80 -11.60 -15.18
CA THR A 75 2.03 -12.75 -15.64
C THR A 75 2.86 -13.69 -16.51
N SER A 76 2.69 -14.99 -16.28
CA SER A 76 3.25 -16.05 -17.13
C SER A 76 2.17 -16.81 -17.92
N LEU A 77 0.93 -16.29 -17.93
CA LEU A 77 -0.18 -16.85 -18.70
C LEU A 77 0.18 -17.00 -20.18
N GLY A 78 0.02 -18.22 -20.71
CA GLY A 78 0.34 -18.57 -22.10
C GLY A 78 1.84 -18.67 -22.42
N ARG A 79 2.71 -18.58 -21.42
CA ARG A 79 4.18 -18.68 -21.58
C ARG A 79 4.77 -19.87 -20.83
N ALA A 80 4.32 -20.11 -19.60
CA ALA A 80 4.83 -21.18 -18.75
C ALA A 80 3.91 -22.41 -18.72
N GLU A 81 4.48 -23.58 -18.46
CA GLU A 81 3.73 -24.83 -18.21
C GLU A 81 2.92 -24.76 -16.90
N ALA A 82 3.42 -24.02 -15.92
CA ALA A 82 2.75 -23.70 -14.66
C ALA A 82 2.53 -22.17 -14.58
N PRO A 83 1.49 -21.65 -15.26
CA PRO A 83 1.32 -20.21 -15.37
C PRO A 83 0.68 -19.61 -14.12
N GLY A 84 0.87 -18.31 -13.91
CA GLY A 84 0.33 -17.58 -12.78
C GLY A 84 0.44 -16.08 -12.91
N THR A 85 0.03 -15.38 -11.85
CA THR A 85 0.14 -13.92 -11.72
C THR A 85 0.68 -13.53 -10.35
N LEU A 86 1.46 -12.46 -10.34
CA LEU A 86 2.00 -11.85 -9.14
C LEU A 86 1.68 -10.37 -9.22
N ARG A 87 1.03 -9.85 -8.18
CA ARG A 87 0.75 -8.42 -8.04
C ARG A 87 1.38 -7.93 -6.74
N VAL A 88 2.16 -6.86 -6.83
CA VAL A 88 2.71 -6.14 -5.69
C VAL A 88 2.16 -4.72 -5.70
N GLU A 89 1.59 -4.30 -4.59
CA GLU A 89 1.07 -2.95 -4.40
C GLU A 89 1.81 -2.28 -3.25
N PHE A 90 2.39 -1.13 -3.55
CA PHE A 90 3.02 -0.23 -2.62
C PHE A 90 2.08 0.95 -2.37
N SER A 91 1.80 1.25 -1.11
CA SER A 91 1.00 2.42 -0.72
C SER A 91 1.74 3.21 0.34
N ALA A 92 2.35 4.33 -0.06
CA ALA A 92 2.92 5.29 0.88
C ALA A 92 1.79 6.17 1.40
N LEU A 93 1.51 6.11 2.69
CA LEU A 93 0.43 6.86 3.33
C LEU A 93 1.03 8.04 4.08
N PHE A 94 0.48 9.22 3.84
CA PHE A 94 1.02 10.45 4.39
C PHE A 94 0.40 10.78 5.74
N THR A 95 1.17 11.54 6.52
CA THR A 95 0.73 12.13 7.78
C THR A 95 -0.39 13.15 7.53
N ASP A 96 -1.56 12.92 8.15
CA ASP A 96 -2.71 13.82 8.07
C ASP A 96 -2.72 14.76 9.28
N THR A 97 -2.47 16.05 9.05
CA THR A 97 -2.53 17.10 10.08
C THR A 97 -3.76 18.00 9.93
N SER A 98 -4.71 17.64 9.04
CA SER A 98 -5.89 18.45 8.74
C SER A 98 -6.97 18.36 9.83
N GLY A 99 -6.97 17.27 10.63
CA GLY A 99 -7.92 17.02 11.70
C GLY A 99 -7.57 17.64 13.05
N GLU A 100 -8.51 17.58 14.00
CA GLU A 100 -8.28 18.00 15.40
C GLU A 100 -7.21 17.15 16.10
N GLU A 101 -7.11 15.87 15.72
CA GLU A 101 -6.08 14.95 16.17
C GLU A 101 -5.29 14.48 14.93
N PRO A 102 -4.02 14.92 14.78
CA PRO A 102 -3.18 14.48 13.68
C PRO A 102 -2.95 12.97 13.69
N VAL A 103 -2.93 12.37 12.50
CA VAL A 103 -2.65 10.94 12.29
C VAL A 103 -1.33 10.82 11.53
N SER A 104 -0.30 10.25 12.16
CA SER A 104 0.98 10.02 11.48
C SER A 104 0.85 9.01 10.33
N GLY A 105 1.72 9.10 9.32
CA GLY A 105 1.74 8.15 8.21
C GLY A 105 1.91 6.70 8.66
N VAL A 106 2.67 6.46 9.74
CA VAL A 106 2.81 5.14 10.38
C VAL A 106 1.47 4.66 10.93
N GLN A 107 0.76 5.47 11.72
CA GLN A 107 -0.56 5.11 12.27
C GLN A 107 -1.60 4.92 11.17
N HIS A 108 -1.55 5.74 10.12
CA HIS A 108 -2.40 5.60 8.95
C HIS A 108 -2.16 4.24 8.27
N THR A 109 -0.89 3.84 8.15
CA THR A 109 -0.47 2.56 7.56
C THR A 109 -0.87 1.37 8.43
N GLU A 110 -0.74 1.46 9.76
CA GLU A 110 -1.22 0.45 10.70
C GLU A 110 -2.73 0.24 10.55
N GLY A 111 -3.50 1.33 10.48
CA GLY A 111 -4.94 1.28 10.25
C GLY A 111 -5.30 0.67 8.90
N ALA A 112 -4.57 1.00 7.84
CA ALA A 112 -4.77 0.44 6.50
C ALA A 112 -4.43 -1.06 6.45
N LEU A 113 -3.34 -1.49 7.11
CA LEU A 113 -2.99 -2.91 7.25
C LEU A 113 -4.10 -3.68 7.95
N ALA A 114 -4.57 -3.18 9.10
CA ALA A 114 -5.66 -3.80 9.85
C ALA A 114 -6.98 -3.90 9.06
N ALA A 115 -7.24 -2.94 8.16
CA ALA A 115 -8.42 -2.95 7.30
C ALA A 115 -8.33 -3.96 6.15
N VAL A 116 -7.11 -4.26 5.67
CA VAL A 116 -6.87 -5.18 4.56
C VAL A 116 -6.80 -6.64 5.02
N VAL A 117 -6.29 -6.89 6.23
CA VAL A 117 -6.10 -8.25 6.74
C VAL A 117 -7.44 -8.84 7.18
N PRO A 118 -7.87 -9.97 6.60
CA PRO A 118 -9.11 -10.62 7.02
C PRO A 118 -8.96 -11.25 8.42
N ARG A 119 -10.09 -11.44 9.12
CA ARG A 119 -10.12 -12.04 10.47
C ARG A 119 -9.49 -13.43 10.60
N GLY A 120 -9.25 -14.12 9.48
CA GLY A 120 -8.61 -15.45 9.44
C GLY A 120 -7.24 -15.44 8.77
N GLY A 121 -6.59 -14.28 8.65
CA GLY A 121 -5.20 -14.21 8.20
C GLY A 121 -4.24 -14.74 9.27
N ASP A 122 -3.26 -15.52 8.84
CA ASP A 122 -2.19 -16.02 9.69
C ASP A 122 -1.10 -14.97 9.81
N GLU A 123 -0.57 -14.77 11.02
CA GLU A 123 0.63 -13.97 11.22
C GLU A 123 1.87 -14.78 10.88
N VAL A 124 2.78 -14.17 10.14
CA VAL A 124 4.10 -14.71 9.82
C VAL A 124 5.15 -13.64 10.09
N VAL A 125 6.37 -14.07 10.39
CA VAL A 125 7.49 -13.17 10.63
C VAL A 125 8.43 -13.23 9.42
N LEU A 126 8.62 -12.09 8.78
CA LEU A 126 9.57 -11.89 7.68
C LEU A 126 10.89 -11.34 8.21
N GLY A 127 12.00 -11.66 7.54
CA GLY A 127 13.29 -10.97 7.68
C GLY A 127 13.66 -10.51 9.10
N ALA A 128 14.01 -9.24 9.25
CA ALA A 128 14.41 -8.59 10.50
C ALA A 128 13.26 -8.39 11.50
N HIS A 129 12.45 -9.43 11.73
CA HIS A 129 11.30 -9.45 12.64
C HIS A 129 10.12 -8.57 12.19
N VAL A 130 9.95 -8.40 10.88
CA VAL A 130 8.79 -7.67 10.32
C VAL A 130 7.58 -8.59 10.38
N ALA A 131 6.54 -8.16 11.10
CA ALA A 131 5.27 -8.87 11.14
C ALA A 131 4.53 -8.69 9.80
N ALA A 132 4.04 -9.81 9.27
CA ALA A 132 3.21 -9.84 8.08
C ALA A 132 2.00 -10.73 8.32
N HIS A 133 0.96 -10.50 7.53
CA HIS A 133 -0.25 -11.32 7.57
C HIS A 133 -0.46 -11.96 6.22
N VAL A 134 -0.73 -13.26 6.19
CA VAL A 134 -0.98 -14.04 4.98
C VAL A 134 -2.34 -14.71 5.06
N TRP A 135 -3.09 -14.75 3.96
CA TRP A 135 -4.43 -15.34 3.91
C TRP A 135 -4.70 -15.99 2.55
N ALA A 136 -5.66 -16.93 2.54
CA ALA A 136 -6.26 -17.40 1.31
C ALA A 136 -7.17 -16.30 0.73
N GLU A 137 -6.96 -15.94 -0.54
CA GLU A 137 -7.91 -15.11 -1.26
C GLU A 137 -9.14 -15.95 -1.67
N ARG A 138 -10.17 -15.32 -2.24
CA ARG A 138 -11.46 -16.00 -2.51
C ARG A 138 -11.36 -17.14 -3.53
N ALA A 139 -10.33 -17.16 -4.37
CA ALA A 139 -10.17 -18.16 -5.43
C ALA A 139 -9.18 -19.26 -4.98
N PRO A 140 -9.37 -20.53 -5.38
CA PRO A 140 -8.37 -21.57 -5.15
C PRO A 140 -7.03 -21.22 -5.80
N GLY A 141 -5.93 -21.70 -5.23
CA GLY A 141 -4.57 -21.44 -5.73
C GLY A 141 -4.13 -19.99 -5.66
N THR A 142 -4.67 -19.23 -4.69
CA THR A 142 -4.32 -17.83 -4.48
C THR A 142 -3.95 -17.55 -3.03
N ALA A 143 -3.02 -16.61 -2.85
CA ALA A 143 -2.61 -16.12 -1.54
C ALA A 143 -2.45 -14.60 -1.58
N GLY A 144 -2.96 -13.94 -0.54
CA GLY A 144 -2.73 -12.54 -0.25
C GLY A 144 -1.80 -12.41 0.96
N LEU A 145 -0.90 -11.44 0.94
CA LEU A 145 -0.03 -11.11 2.06
C LEU A 145 0.09 -9.59 2.16
N ALA A 146 0.12 -9.06 3.38
CA ALA A 146 0.43 -7.66 3.63
C ALA A 146 1.38 -7.48 4.82
N PHE A 147 2.26 -6.51 4.70
CA PHE A 147 3.12 -6.04 5.79
C PHE A 147 3.32 -4.53 5.68
N GLN A 148 3.83 -3.95 6.76
CA GLN A 148 4.13 -2.53 6.86
C GLN A 148 5.63 -2.33 7.09
N ALA A 149 6.16 -1.27 6.48
CA ALA A 149 7.47 -0.68 6.79
C ALA A 149 7.27 0.84 6.91
N ASP A 150 7.47 1.41 8.10
CA ASP A 150 7.20 2.83 8.37
C ASP A 150 5.81 3.28 7.88
N ASN A 151 5.74 4.27 6.98
CA ASN A 151 4.50 4.75 6.39
C ASN A 151 4.16 4.09 5.03
N LEU A 152 4.73 2.91 4.76
CA LEU A 152 4.52 2.11 3.54
C LEU A 152 3.75 0.83 3.86
N LEU A 153 2.59 0.66 3.24
CA LEU A 153 1.88 -0.62 3.17
C LEU A 153 2.31 -1.36 1.91
N VAL A 154 2.80 -2.59 2.08
CA VAL A 154 3.13 -3.50 0.98
C VAL A 154 2.12 -4.63 0.96
N ARG A 155 1.51 -4.87 -0.21
CA ARG A 155 0.60 -5.99 -0.44
C ARG A 155 1.10 -6.86 -1.58
N VAL A 156 1.17 -8.15 -1.34
CA VAL A 156 1.51 -9.18 -2.32
C VAL A 156 0.25 -10.01 -2.57
N ALA A 157 -0.10 -10.21 -3.84
CA ALA A 157 -1.13 -11.16 -4.24
C ALA A 157 -0.55 -12.10 -5.29
N TYR A 158 -0.66 -13.39 -5.04
CA TYR A 158 -0.16 -14.44 -5.93
C TYR A 158 -1.30 -15.35 -6.35
N SER A 159 -1.27 -15.79 -7.61
CA SER A 159 -2.09 -16.89 -8.11
C SER A 159 -1.27 -17.79 -9.03
N GLY A 160 -1.50 -19.10 -8.95
CA GLY A 160 -0.77 -20.08 -9.77
C GLY A 160 -1.61 -21.28 -10.18
N VAL A 161 -1.20 -21.91 -11.27
CA VAL A 161 -1.77 -23.15 -11.81
C VAL A 161 -0.64 -24.15 -12.06
N SER A 162 -0.86 -25.42 -11.74
CA SER A 162 0.06 -26.53 -12.00
C SER A 162 -0.71 -27.73 -12.54
N GLY A 163 -0.24 -28.34 -13.63
CA GLY A 163 -0.93 -29.48 -14.24
C GLY A 163 -2.34 -29.19 -14.79
N GLY A 164 -2.70 -27.91 -14.93
CA GLY A 164 -4.03 -27.46 -15.35
C GLY A 164 -4.99 -27.14 -14.19
N ASP A 165 -4.60 -27.42 -12.95
CA ASP A 165 -5.37 -27.15 -11.74
C ASP A 165 -4.75 -26.00 -10.93
N PRO A 166 -5.54 -25.25 -10.14
CA PRO A 166 -4.97 -24.26 -9.21
C PRO A 166 -3.97 -24.92 -8.27
N VAL A 167 -2.87 -24.22 -7.95
CA VAL A 167 -1.92 -24.72 -6.94
C VAL A 167 -2.59 -24.89 -5.58
N GLU A 168 -2.01 -25.70 -4.70
CA GLU A 168 -2.51 -25.82 -3.34
C GLU A 168 -2.28 -24.51 -2.57
N TRP A 169 -3.12 -24.27 -1.56
CA TRP A 169 -3.03 -23.05 -0.76
C TRP A 169 -1.67 -22.87 -0.07
N GLU A 170 -1.06 -23.96 0.44
CA GLU A 170 0.24 -23.87 1.11
C GLU A 170 1.35 -23.44 0.14
N ASP A 171 1.33 -23.94 -1.11
CA ASP A 171 2.29 -23.55 -2.14
C ASP A 171 2.14 -22.08 -2.53
N ALA A 172 0.89 -21.61 -2.67
CA ALA A 172 0.60 -20.19 -2.92
C ALA A 172 1.03 -19.30 -1.75
N ARG A 173 0.77 -19.74 -0.52
CA ARG A 173 1.19 -19.08 0.72
C ARG A 173 2.71 -18.97 0.81
N GLU A 174 3.43 -20.07 0.62
CA GLU A 174 4.90 -20.09 0.68
C GLU A 174 5.49 -19.16 -0.39
N THR A 175 4.92 -19.17 -1.59
CA THR A 175 5.35 -18.28 -2.68
C THR A 175 5.16 -16.80 -2.32
N ALA A 176 4.00 -16.43 -1.78
CA ALA A 176 3.73 -15.05 -1.35
C ALA A 176 4.68 -14.61 -0.22
N VAL A 177 4.94 -15.48 0.76
CA VAL A 177 5.90 -15.22 1.86
C VAL A 177 7.31 -15.01 1.32
N ARG A 178 7.79 -15.89 0.44
CA ARG A 178 9.14 -15.80 -0.14
C ARG A 178 9.33 -14.50 -0.93
N VAL A 179 8.32 -14.08 -1.71
CA VAL A 179 8.37 -12.77 -2.39
C VAL A 179 8.44 -11.64 -1.38
N ALA A 180 7.61 -11.69 -0.32
CA ALA A 180 7.59 -10.66 0.71
C ALA A 180 8.92 -10.56 1.50
N GLU A 181 9.58 -11.68 1.79
CA GLU A 181 10.91 -11.71 2.42
C GLU A 181 11.93 -10.91 1.60
N ARG A 182 11.92 -11.06 0.27
CA ARG A 182 12.81 -10.30 -0.62
C ARG A 182 12.45 -8.82 -0.67
N LEU A 183 11.17 -8.48 -0.54
CA LEU A 183 10.71 -7.09 -0.54
C LEU A 183 11.10 -6.36 0.74
N VAL A 184 11.02 -7.01 1.90
CA VAL A 184 11.43 -6.43 3.19
C VAL A 184 12.89 -5.96 3.17
N GLU A 185 13.75 -6.63 2.40
CA GLU A 185 15.16 -6.22 2.26
C GLU A 185 15.38 -5.06 1.28
N ALA A 186 14.38 -4.75 0.46
CA ALA A 186 14.48 -3.82 -0.67
C ALA A 186 13.72 -2.49 -0.46
N VAL A 187 12.76 -2.45 0.46
CA VAL A 187 11.95 -1.26 0.77
C VAL A 187 12.47 -0.48 1.97
#